data_AF-A0A3M1T8B5-F1
#
_entry.id   AF-A0A3M1T8B5-F1
#
_cell.length_a   1.000
_cell.length_b   1.000
_cell.length_c   1.000
_cell.angle_alpha   90.00
_cell.angle_beta   90.00
_cell.angle_gamma   90.00
#
_symmetry.space_group_name_H-M   'P 1'
#
loop_
_entity.id
_entity.type
_entity.pdbx_description
1 polymer ?
#
loop_
_entity_poly.entity_id
_entity_poly.type
_entity_poly.pdbx_seq_one_letter_code
_entity_poly.pdbx_strand_id
1 'polypeptide(L)'
;MVPGMQRRRTCDRAAAMHDGDQGTEGPPEGGTAPPAEARRKGRPRRGERVTLRIDGLAARGVGVGRADGFVLFVPGTAPGDRILAEVRVSKRRHGEAECLEVLEPGEARVQPRCPHFGRCGGCAWQHLSYAAQLREKEAMVRDSLERIGGFRDLPLRPILAAPDPYHYRNKMEFAFHPEAILGLHARGRFDEVVPIEACHIASPRVSALVAVVRDFVRREGLPCYDKRTHGGLLRHLVVREARSTGEILVGIVTTSDPFPKRGALRDALLGADPEIQSIVHAVNDDRADTVNVEALTVLHGRDHIVERLGGIPYEIRLQTFFQTHTVQAERMVEEALALAEPAAGDLCVDLFCGVGTFALHLAPHVAQVVGIEIVEAAVLAARQNARRAGMGNATFWVGDARRTLPKVVEQLGTPDLFVLDPPRSGAGGKVMRRIGRCHPRRILYVSCNPASLAADLKELTPFGYEITAVQPLDLFPQTWHVETLVRLDRLQGAEAKPGPAVEADAGQDAGLRSEPESDAEPAP
;
A
#
# COMPACT_ATOMS: atom_id res chain seq x y z
N MET A 1 -36.46 19.56 -22.98
CA MET A 1 -37.65 18.71 -22.71
C MET A 1 -37.16 17.34 -22.25
N VAL A 2 -37.26 17.10 -20.93
CA VAL A 2 -37.55 15.85 -20.16
C VAL A 2 -37.33 14.47 -20.84
N PRO A 3 -36.90 13.38 -20.16
CA PRO A 3 -36.17 13.22 -18.87
C PRO A 3 -35.09 12.10 -18.80
N GLY A 4 -34.29 12.12 -17.73
CA GLY A 4 -34.23 11.01 -16.78
C GLY A 4 -33.23 9.87 -17.03
N MET A 5 -32.06 9.92 -16.36
CA MET A 5 -31.37 8.69 -15.99
C MET A 5 -30.75 8.80 -14.60
N GLN A 6 -31.17 7.88 -13.74
CA GLN A 6 -30.93 7.86 -12.30
C GLN A 6 -29.46 7.59 -11.97
N ARG A 7 -28.92 8.46 -11.10
CA ARG A 7 -27.59 8.33 -10.51
C ARG A 7 -27.56 7.16 -9.54
N ARG A 8 -26.70 6.16 -9.80
CA ARG A 8 -26.32 5.13 -8.82
C ARG A 8 -25.37 5.75 -7.80
N ARG A 9 -25.82 5.82 -6.54
CA ARG A 9 -25.01 6.21 -5.38
C ARG A 9 -24.07 5.05 -5.02
N THR A 10 -22.77 5.25 -5.15
CA THR A 10 -21.76 4.40 -4.49
C THR A 10 -21.56 4.94 -3.08
N CYS A 11 -21.79 4.09 -2.09
CA CYS A 11 -21.67 4.40 -0.68
C CYS A 11 -20.42 3.69 -0.17
N ASP A 12 -19.43 4.47 0.28
CA ASP A 12 -18.32 3.99 1.08
C ASP A 12 -18.86 3.38 2.38
N ARG A 13 -18.69 2.08 2.54
CA ARG A 13 -18.91 1.39 3.81
C ARG A 13 -17.76 0.44 4.10
N ALA A 14 -17.22 0.66 5.29
CA ALA A 14 -16.26 -0.15 6.01
C ALA A 14 -16.55 -1.66 5.90
N ALA A 15 -15.54 -2.40 5.47
CA ALA A 15 -15.52 -3.86 5.52
C ALA A 15 -15.43 -4.31 6.99
N ALA A 16 -16.58 -4.66 7.56
CA ALA A 16 -16.70 -5.54 8.72
C ALA A 16 -17.16 -6.91 8.22
N MET A 17 -16.51 -7.94 8.76
CA MET A 17 -16.69 -9.36 8.44
C MET A 17 -18.16 -9.79 8.44
N HIS A 18 -18.57 -10.47 7.37
CA HIS A 18 -19.84 -11.19 7.25
C HIS A 18 -19.70 -12.58 7.89
N ASP A 19 -20.65 -12.95 8.74
CA ASP A 19 -21.16 -14.32 8.86
C ASP A 19 -22.68 -14.23 8.73
N GLY A 20 -23.24 -15.05 7.85
CA GLY A 20 -24.65 -15.06 7.48
C GLY A 20 -25.50 -15.92 8.40
N ASP A 21 -26.75 -15.52 8.58
CA ASP A 21 -27.84 -16.41 8.90
C ASP A 21 -29.13 -15.87 8.26
N GLN A 22 -29.85 -16.75 7.56
CA GLN A 22 -31.07 -16.43 6.81
C GLN A 22 -32.30 -16.77 7.66
N GLY A 23 -33.29 -15.87 7.72
CA GLY A 23 -34.59 -16.17 8.30
C GLY A 23 -35.53 -14.97 8.23
N THR A 24 -36.41 -14.98 7.24
CA THR A 24 -37.49 -14.01 7.03
C THR A 24 -38.77 -14.49 7.74
N GLU A 25 -39.36 -13.66 8.60
CA GLU A 25 -40.81 -13.62 8.85
C GLU A 25 -41.19 -12.27 9.49
N GLY A 26 -42.32 -11.70 9.07
CA GLY A 26 -42.76 -10.32 9.35
C GLY A 26 -43.23 -10.04 10.79
N PRO A 27 -43.60 -8.79 11.11
CA PRO A 27 -43.83 -8.36 12.48
C PRO A 27 -45.25 -8.67 12.96
N PRO A 28 -45.44 -9.00 14.24
CA PRO A 28 -46.64 -8.62 14.96
C PRO A 28 -46.33 -7.56 16.02
N GLU A 29 -47.26 -6.62 16.12
CA GLU A 29 -47.32 -5.54 17.10
C GLU A 29 -47.45 -6.07 18.54
N GLY A 30 -47.01 -5.25 19.51
CA GLY A 30 -47.48 -5.32 20.90
C GLY A 30 -46.84 -6.41 21.76
N GLY A 31 -45.72 -6.10 22.40
CA GLY A 31 -45.11 -6.95 23.42
C GLY A 31 -44.24 -6.15 24.37
N THR A 32 -44.57 -6.22 25.65
CA THR A 32 -43.88 -5.61 26.79
C THR A 32 -42.36 -5.77 26.74
N ALA A 33 -41.64 -4.71 27.07
CA ALA A 33 -40.18 -4.72 27.19
C ALA A 33 -39.72 -5.86 28.11
N PRO A 34 -38.79 -6.74 27.69
CA PRO A 34 -38.27 -7.77 28.56
C PRO A 34 -37.40 -7.15 29.67
N PRO A 35 -37.29 -7.82 30.84
CA PRO A 35 -36.63 -7.25 32.00
C PRO A 35 -35.13 -7.03 31.76
N ALA A 36 -34.59 -6.01 32.43
CA ALA A 36 -33.17 -5.73 32.49
C ALA A 36 -32.34 -7.01 32.74
N GLU A 37 -31.51 -7.37 31.76
CA GLU A 37 -30.62 -8.52 31.80
C GLU A 37 -29.83 -8.61 33.11
N ALA A 38 -29.77 -9.82 33.64
CA ALA A 38 -28.90 -10.20 34.74
C ALA A 38 -27.44 -9.76 34.45
N ARG A 39 -26.90 -8.97 35.38
CA ARG A 39 -25.55 -8.39 35.37
C ARG A 39 -24.48 -9.48 35.18
N ARG A 40 -23.77 -9.48 34.04
CA ARG A 40 -22.46 -10.16 33.96
C ARG A 40 -21.44 -9.36 34.77
N LYS A 41 -21.07 -9.85 35.96
CA LYS A 41 -19.90 -9.36 36.72
C LYS A 41 -18.69 -9.30 35.77
N GLY A 42 -17.99 -8.16 35.71
CA GLY A 42 -16.72 -8.00 34.97
C GLY A 42 -16.78 -7.25 33.62
N ARG A 43 -17.95 -6.81 33.13
CA ARG A 43 -18.01 -5.96 31.91
C ARG A 43 -18.07 -4.47 32.29
N PRO A 44 -17.06 -3.66 31.92
CA PRO A 44 -17.07 -2.22 32.21
C PRO A 44 -18.08 -1.48 31.32
N ARG A 45 -18.65 -0.40 31.88
CA ARG A 45 -19.63 0.48 31.21
C ARG A 45 -18.93 1.57 30.41
N ARG A 46 -19.63 2.14 29.42
CA ARG A 46 -19.16 3.34 28.73
C ARG A 46 -18.99 4.48 29.75
N GLY A 47 -17.86 5.20 29.68
CA GLY A 47 -17.46 6.25 30.61
C GLY A 47 -16.79 5.74 31.89
N GLU A 48 -16.77 4.43 32.12
CA GLU A 48 -16.07 3.85 33.27
C GLU A 48 -14.56 3.97 33.07
N ARG A 49 -13.85 4.36 34.14
CA ARG A 49 -12.39 4.41 34.18
C ARG A 49 -11.86 3.14 34.80
N VAL A 50 -10.97 2.48 34.09
CA VAL A 50 -10.37 1.20 34.48
C VAL A 50 -8.86 1.30 34.44
N THR A 51 -8.20 0.65 35.38
CA THR A 51 -6.75 0.45 35.33
C THR A 51 -6.48 -0.94 34.77
N LEU A 52 -5.62 -1.04 33.76
CA LEU A 52 -5.21 -2.33 33.19
C LEU A 52 -3.76 -2.30 32.73
N ARG A 53 -3.19 -3.49 32.56
CA ARG A 53 -1.92 -3.68 31.84
C ARG A 53 -2.23 -4.05 30.39
N ILE A 54 -1.38 -3.58 29.47
CA ILE A 54 -1.44 -3.93 28.06
C ILE A 54 -0.62 -5.20 27.85
N ASP A 55 -1.30 -6.26 27.45
CA ASP A 55 -0.74 -7.60 27.26
C ASP A 55 0.05 -7.71 25.95
N GLY A 56 -0.37 -6.98 24.92
CA GLY A 56 0.20 -7.06 23.58
C GLY A 56 -0.49 -6.12 22.60
N LEU A 57 -0.23 -6.30 21.31
CA LEU A 57 -0.86 -5.54 20.24
C LEU A 57 -1.77 -6.41 19.36
N ALA A 58 -2.91 -5.86 18.96
CA ALA A 58 -3.75 -6.39 17.89
C ALA A 58 -3.39 -5.76 16.55
N ALA A 59 -4.19 -6.08 15.52
CA ALA A 59 -4.06 -5.52 14.17
C ALA A 59 -3.88 -3.99 14.18
N ARG A 60 -2.96 -3.51 13.33
CA ARG A 60 -2.59 -2.09 13.22
C ARG A 60 -1.95 -1.51 14.50
N GLY A 61 -1.50 -2.36 15.42
CA GLY A 61 -0.85 -2.02 16.68
C GLY A 61 -1.74 -1.32 17.68
N VAL A 62 -3.01 -1.70 17.72
CA VAL A 62 -3.91 -1.30 18.79
C VAL A 62 -3.59 -2.14 20.02
N GLY A 63 -3.25 -1.52 21.14
CA GLY A 63 -2.95 -2.25 22.37
C GLY A 63 -4.15 -3.06 22.86
N VAL A 64 -3.89 -4.22 23.43
CA VAL A 64 -4.90 -5.11 24.01
C VAL A 64 -4.55 -5.36 25.46
N GLY A 65 -5.52 -5.21 26.35
CA GLY A 65 -5.38 -5.66 27.71
C GLY A 65 -6.71 -6.08 28.31
N ARG A 66 -6.68 -6.53 29.56
CA ARG A 66 -7.86 -7.07 30.24
C ARG A 66 -8.14 -6.34 31.55
N ALA A 67 -9.38 -5.88 31.71
CA ALA A 67 -9.94 -5.42 32.97
C ALA A 67 -10.90 -6.50 33.48
N ASP A 68 -10.59 -7.15 34.61
CA ASP A 68 -11.38 -8.27 35.17
C ASP A 68 -11.73 -9.37 34.14
N GLY A 69 -10.76 -9.69 33.27
CA GLY A 69 -10.90 -10.69 32.20
C GLY A 69 -11.59 -10.17 30.93
N PHE A 70 -12.19 -8.99 30.94
CA PHE A 70 -12.83 -8.36 29.78
C PHE A 70 -11.80 -7.66 28.88
N VAL A 71 -11.80 -8.02 27.59
CA VAL A 71 -10.83 -7.51 26.60
C VAL A 71 -11.15 -6.07 26.21
N LEU A 72 -10.16 -5.19 26.31
CA LEU A 72 -10.21 -3.80 25.87
C LEU A 72 -9.13 -3.53 24.84
N PHE A 73 -9.54 -2.91 23.73
CA PHE A 73 -8.66 -2.37 22.70
C PHE A 73 -8.36 -0.90 23.03
N VAL A 74 -7.07 -0.57 23.17
CA VAL A 74 -6.62 0.75 23.62
C VAL A 74 -5.54 1.30 22.67
N PRO A 75 -5.92 2.10 21.66
CA PRO A 75 -4.96 2.70 20.73
C PRO A 75 -3.92 3.59 21.43
N GLY A 76 -2.71 3.70 20.87
CA GLY A 76 -1.65 4.57 21.40
C GLY A 76 -0.90 4.02 22.62
N THR A 77 -1.13 2.75 22.96
CA THR A 77 -0.48 2.06 24.08
C THR A 77 0.57 1.06 23.59
N ALA A 78 1.47 0.64 24.49
CA ALA A 78 2.54 -0.31 24.22
C ALA A 78 2.42 -1.54 25.14
N PRO A 79 2.89 -2.73 24.70
CA PRO A 79 2.96 -3.90 25.57
C PRO A 79 3.73 -3.61 26.87
N GLY A 80 3.17 -4.05 27.99
CA GLY A 80 3.71 -3.82 29.33
C GLY A 80 3.26 -2.52 29.99
N ASP A 81 2.68 -1.56 29.26
CA ASP A 81 2.14 -0.34 29.86
C ASP A 81 1.08 -0.67 30.91
N ARG A 82 1.16 -0.01 32.07
CA ARG A 82 0.04 0.10 33.00
C ARG A 82 -0.63 1.45 32.80
N ILE A 83 -1.91 1.45 32.49
CA ILE A 83 -2.63 2.65 32.08
C ILE A 83 -3.90 2.86 32.90
N LEU A 84 -4.31 4.12 33.00
CA LEU A 84 -5.68 4.50 33.28
C LEU A 84 -6.39 4.72 31.94
N ALA A 85 -7.45 3.96 31.68
CA ALA A 85 -8.21 4.04 30.45
C ALA A 85 -9.69 4.35 30.73
N GLU A 86 -10.33 5.08 29.84
CA GLU A 86 -11.78 5.31 29.87
C GLU A 86 -12.47 4.52 28.76
N VAL A 87 -13.46 3.71 29.13
CA VAL A 87 -14.18 2.86 28.17
C VAL A 87 -15.07 3.73 27.27
N ARG A 88 -14.77 3.76 25.98
CA ARG A 88 -15.52 4.50 24.96
C ARG A 88 -16.66 3.67 24.38
N VAL A 89 -16.39 2.39 24.15
CA VAL A 89 -17.35 1.43 23.60
C VAL A 89 -17.27 0.14 24.40
N SER A 90 -18.40 -0.41 24.82
CA SER A 90 -18.47 -1.71 25.49
C SER A 90 -19.41 -2.61 24.69
N LYS A 91 -18.89 -3.66 24.05
CA LYS A 91 -19.66 -4.67 23.30
C LYS A 91 -19.76 -5.96 24.12
N ARG A 92 -20.43 -6.99 23.58
CA ARG A 92 -20.71 -8.25 24.32
C ARG A 92 -19.44 -8.99 24.77
N ARG A 93 -18.37 -8.99 23.95
CA ARG A 93 -17.16 -9.80 24.18
C ARG A 93 -15.87 -8.98 24.34
N HIS A 94 -15.90 -7.70 23.97
CA HIS A 94 -14.76 -6.79 24.03
C HIS A 94 -15.26 -5.35 24.10
N GLY A 95 -14.37 -4.41 24.38
CA GLY A 95 -14.63 -2.99 24.30
C GLY A 95 -13.47 -2.23 23.68
N GLU A 96 -13.69 -0.95 23.45
CA GLU A 96 -12.68 0.01 23.02
C GLU A 96 -12.56 1.06 24.13
N ALA A 97 -11.34 1.38 24.50
CA ALA A 97 -11.05 2.38 25.52
C ALA A 97 -10.01 3.37 25.02
N GLU A 98 -10.03 4.56 25.60
CA GLU A 98 -9.02 5.59 25.35
C GLU A 98 -8.05 5.61 26.53
N CYS A 99 -6.76 5.62 26.24
CA CYS A 99 -5.73 5.80 27.27
C CYS A 99 -5.78 7.26 27.75
N LEU A 100 -6.14 7.47 29.01
CA LEU A 100 -6.10 8.79 29.65
C LEU A 100 -4.69 9.11 30.15
N GLU A 101 -4.05 8.13 30.76
CA GLU A 101 -2.73 8.29 31.38
C GLU A 101 -1.96 6.97 31.34
N VAL A 102 -0.67 7.05 31.05
CA VAL A 102 0.27 5.94 31.24
C VAL A 102 0.85 6.07 32.64
N LEU A 103 0.39 5.23 33.55
CA LEU A 103 0.79 5.24 34.97
C LEU A 103 2.20 4.69 35.14
N GLU A 104 2.50 3.58 34.46
CA GLU A 104 3.83 2.97 34.41
C GLU A 104 4.13 2.58 32.95
N PRO A 105 5.15 3.17 32.30
CA PRO A 105 5.52 2.78 30.93
C PRO A 105 6.14 1.38 30.93
N GLY A 106 5.74 0.55 29.96
CA GLY A 106 6.36 -0.76 29.74
C GLY A 106 7.74 -0.66 29.07
N GLU A 107 8.54 -1.74 29.09
CA GLU A 107 9.88 -1.77 28.46
C GLU A 107 9.85 -1.53 26.94
N ALA A 108 8.72 -1.85 26.30
CA ALA A 108 8.53 -1.60 24.87
C ALA A 108 8.31 -0.10 24.56
N ARG A 109 7.95 0.73 25.55
CA ARG A 109 7.58 2.13 25.34
C ARG A 109 8.81 3.03 25.28
N VAL A 110 8.81 3.92 24.29
CA VAL A 110 9.80 5.02 24.17
C VAL A 110 9.07 6.34 23.93
N GLN A 111 9.77 7.45 24.16
CA GLN A 111 9.25 8.77 23.80
C GLN A 111 9.33 8.96 22.27
N PRO A 112 8.22 9.29 21.60
CA PRO A 112 8.23 9.58 20.17
C PRO A 112 9.17 10.73 19.81
N ARG A 113 9.99 10.54 18.77
CA ARG A 113 10.89 11.59 18.26
C ARG A 113 10.14 12.73 17.55
N CYS A 114 9.03 12.41 16.88
CA CYS A 114 8.26 13.39 16.13
C CYS A 114 7.30 14.16 17.05
N PRO A 115 7.35 15.50 17.09
CA PRO A 115 6.43 16.29 17.91
C PRO A 115 4.97 16.21 17.41
N HIS A 116 4.75 15.82 16.16
CA HIS A 116 3.43 15.65 15.56
C HIS A 116 2.84 14.25 15.80
N PHE A 117 3.56 13.35 16.47
CA PHE A 117 3.11 11.98 16.70
C PHE A 117 1.81 11.95 17.53
N GLY A 118 0.94 10.97 17.26
CA GLY A 118 -0.39 10.87 17.88
C GLY A 118 -1.48 11.62 17.11
N ARG A 119 -1.18 12.81 16.57
CA ARG A 119 -2.11 13.56 15.71
C ARG A 119 -1.91 13.28 14.23
N CYS A 120 -0.67 13.34 13.75
CA CYS A 120 -0.34 13.08 12.34
C CYS A 120 -0.68 11.62 11.95
N GLY A 121 -1.32 11.44 10.79
CA GLY A 121 -1.68 10.12 10.26
C GLY A 121 -0.50 9.28 9.76
N GLY A 122 0.70 9.86 9.61
CA GLY A 122 1.83 9.21 8.93
C GLY A 122 2.53 8.10 9.72
N CYS A 123 2.76 8.28 11.02
CA CYS A 123 3.48 7.31 11.87
C CYS A 123 2.57 6.79 12.99
N ALA A 124 2.61 5.49 13.24
CA ALA A 124 1.74 4.84 14.21
C ALA A 124 2.43 4.31 15.46
N TRP A 125 3.72 3.99 15.36
CA TRP A 125 4.44 3.19 16.36
C TRP A 125 5.69 3.88 16.92
N GLN A 126 5.84 5.21 16.79
CA GLN A 126 7.02 5.88 17.36
C GLN A 126 7.08 5.82 18.89
N HIS A 127 5.98 5.45 19.57
CA HIS A 127 5.97 5.17 21.00
C HIS A 127 6.46 3.76 21.35
N LEU A 128 6.75 2.92 20.35
CA LEU A 128 7.36 1.60 20.52
C LEU A 128 8.85 1.67 20.19
N SER A 129 9.69 1.05 21.03
CA SER A 129 11.11 0.85 20.72
C SER A 129 11.25 0.10 19.40
N TYR A 130 12.32 0.37 18.64
CA TYR A 130 12.45 -0.23 17.32
C TYR A 130 12.50 -1.77 17.38
N ALA A 131 13.19 -2.32 18.38
CA ALA A 131 13.19 -3.76 18.65
C ALA A 131 11.79 -4.32 18.92
N ALA A 132 10.92 -3.58 19.62
CA ALA A 132 9.53 -3.98 19.80
C ALA A 132 8.77 -3.95 18.46
N GLN A 133 8.93 -2.90 17.64
CA GLN A 133 8.29 -2.83 16.32
C GLN A 133 8.63 -4.05 15.45
N LEU A 134 9.89 -4.47 15.44
CA LEU A 134 10.34 -5.65 14.69
C LEU A 134 9.69 -6.95 15.19
N ARG A 135 9.70 -7.19 16.51
CA ARG A 135 9.04 -8.36 17.10
C ARG A 135 7.55 -8.43 16.78
N GLU A 136 6.86 -7.30 16.87
CA GLU A 136 5.42 -7.23 16.56
C GLU A 136 5.14 -7.49 15.07
N LYS A 137 6.02 -7.04 14.16
CA LYS A 137 5.93 -7.35 12.73
C LYS A 137 6.12 -8.83 12.43
N GLU A 138 7.12 -9.47 13.06
CA GLU A 138 7.31 -10.92 12.94
C GLU A 138 6.09 -11.69 13.46
N ALA A 139 5.55 -11.30 14.62
CA ALA A 139 4.36 -11.90 15.19
C ALA A 139 3.15 -11.76 14.26
N MET A 140 2.92 -10.57 13.67
CA MET A 140 1.85 -10.37 12.70
C MET A 140 1.95 -11.30 11.49
N VAL A 141 3.16 -11.54 10.97
CA VAL A 141 3.39 -12.47 9.86
C VAL A 141 3.09 -13.91 10.28
N ARG A 142 3.68 -14.34 11.41
CA ARG A 142 3.47 -15.69 11.97
C ARG A 142 1.99 -15.98 12.21
N ASP A 143 1.32 -15.12 12.97
CA ASP A 143 -0.08 -15.28 13.35
C ASP A 143 -1.00 -15.33 12.12
N SER A 144 -0.70 -14.53 11.09
CA SER A 144 -1.51 -14.55 9.87
C SER A 144 -1.36 -15.87 9.12
N LEU A 145 -0.12 -16.33 8.91
CA LEU A 145 0.14 -17.59 8.21
C LEU A 145 -0.41 -18.80 8.99
N GLU A 146 -0.28 -18.82 10.30
CA GLU A 146 -0.78 -19.93 11.13
C GLU A 146 -2.30 -19.91 11.27
N ARG A 147 -2.91 -18.76 11.61
CA ARG A 147 -4.34 -18.69 11.96
C ARG A 147 -5.26 -18.56 10.75
N ILE A 148 -4.82 -17.83 9.71
CA ILE A 148 -5.61 -17.62 8.48
C ILE A 148 -5.23 -18.67 7.44
N GLY A 149 -3.93 -18.85 7.21
CA GLY A 149 -3.41 -19.80 6.24
C GLY A 149 -3.55 -21.25 6.69
N GLY A 150 -3.49 -21.52 7.99
CA GLY A 150 -3.51 -22.87 8.55
C GLY A 150 -2.15 -23.58 8.45
N PHE A 151 -1.09 -22.85 8.14
CA PHE A 151 0.27 -23.38 8.01
C PHE A 151 0.86 -23.65 9.41
N ARG A 152 1.77 -24.62 9.50
CA ARG A 152 2.48 -25.00 10.74
C ARG A 152 3.97 -25.11 10.44
N ASP A 153 4.79 -25.09 11.49
CA ASP A 153 6.24 -25.29 11.42
C ASP A 153 6.92 -24.38 10.37
N LEU A 154 6.48 -23.11 10.34
CA LEU A 154 6.90 -22.14 9.33
C LEU A 154 8.42 -21.91 9.37
N PRO A 155 9.13 -21.94 8.23
CA PRO A 155 10.52 -21.53 8.11
C PRO A 155 10.64 -20.00 8.13
N LEU A 156 10.14 -19.39 9.22
CA LEU A 156 10.16 -17.94 9.45
C LEU A 156 11.55 -17.49 9.89
N ARG A 157 12.17 -16.66 9.05
CA ARG A 157 13.44 -16.00 9.33
C ARG A 157 13.22 -14.73 10.16
N PRO A 158 14.24 -14.27 10.93
CA PRO A 158 14.19 -12.96 11.59
C PRO A 158 13.92 -11.83 10.59
N ILE A 159 13.12 -10.84 10.97
CA ILE A 159 12.79 -9.69 10.13
C ILE A 159 14.04 -8.91 9.73
N LEU A 160 14.14 -8.52 8.45
CA LEU A 160 15.17 -7.61 7.99
C LEU A 160 14.83 -6.18 8.42
N ALA A 161 15.45 -5.76 9.53
CA ALA A 161 15.38 -4.40 10.05
C ALA A 161 15.89 -3.37 9.04
N ALA A 162 15.28 -2.18 9.00
CA ALA A 162 15.82 -1.05 8.27
C ALA A 162 17.14 -0.57 8.91
N PRO A 163 18.16 -0.20 8.12
CA PRO A 163 19.42 0.32 8.67
C PRO A 163 19.24 1.58 9.52
N ASP A 164 18.35 2.48 9.10
CA ASP A 164 17.89 3.63 9.87
C ASP A 164 16.36 3.66 9.85
N PRO A 165 15.68 3.63 11.01
CA PRO A 165 14.23 3.68 11.07
C PRO A 165 13.65 5.10 10.88
N TYR A 166 14.49 6.08 10.52
CA TYR A 166 14.18 7.46 10.20
C TYR A 166 14.80 7.88 8.86
N HIS A 167 14.38 9.04 8.33
CA HIS A 167 14.91 9.68 7.12
C HIS A 167 14.96 8.81 5.84
N TYR A 168 14.18 7.73 5.82
CA TYR A 168 14.20 6.73 4.77
C TYR A 168 13.27 7.06 3.60
N ARG A 169 12.25 7.90 3.84
CA ARG A 169 11.11 8.05 2.94
C ARG A 169 11.46 9.01 1.82
N ASN A 170 11.48 8.46 0.60
CA ASN A 170 11.91 9.14 -0.62
C ASN A 170 10.76 9.81 -1.40
N LYS A 171 9.52 9.68 -0.93
CA LYS A 171 8.32 10.33 -1.47
C LYS A 171 7.41 10.79 -0.35
N MET A 172 7.12 12.09 -0.34
CA MET A 172 6.17 12.73 0.56
C MET A 172 5.09 13.44 -0.23
N GLU A 173 3.84 13.30 0.22
CA GLU A 173 2.68 14.03 -0.31
C GLU A 173 2.06 14.82 0.83
N PHE A 174 2.14 16.14 0.75
CA PHE A 174 1.58 17.06 1.72
C PHE A 174 0.30 17.68 1.15
N ALA A 175 -0.69 17.89 2.01
CA ALA A 175 -1.94 18.54 1.67
C ALA A 175 -1.92 20.01 2.09
N PHE A 176 -2.49 20.87 1.25
CA PHE A 176 -2.85 22.22 1.63
C PHE A 176 -4.22 22.24 2.31
N HIS A 177 -4.43 23.22 3.18
CA HIS A 177 -5.70 23.51 3.86
C HIS A 177 -6.05 25.00 3.66
N PRO A 178 -7.34 25.38 3.62
CA PRO A 178 -7.78 26.76 3.35
C PRO A 178 -7.15 27.83 4.25
N GLU A 179 -6.79 27.47 5.49
CA GLU A 179 -6.09 28.35 6.45
C GLU A 179 -4.58 28.53 6.14
N ALA A 180 -4.15 28.30 4.89
CA ALA A 180 -2.75 28.32 4.47
C ALA A 180 -1.85 27.44 5.35
N ILE A 181 -2.37 26.26 5.71
CA ILE A 181 -1.61 25.20 6.37
C ILE A 181 -1.12 24.24 5.29
N LEU A 182 0.14 23.83 5.41
CA LEU A 182 0.74 22.77 4.60
C LEU A 182 1.21 21.67 5.54
N GLY A 183 0.76 20.44 5.30
CA GLY A 183 1.08 19.34 6.20
C GLY A 183 0.49 18.00 5.79
N LEU A 184 0.17 17.16 6.77
CA LEU A 184 -0.35 15.81 6.56
C LEU A 184 -1.70 15.64 7.25
N HIS A 185 -2.53 14.73 6.75
CA HIS A 185 -3.82 14.46 7.36
C HIS A 185 -3.71 14.00 8.81
N ALA A 186 -4.62 14.52 9.63
CA ALA A 186 -4.77 14.02 10.99
C ALA A 186 -5.29 12.58 10.96
N ARG A 187 -4.88 11.78 11.95
CA ARG A 187 -5.27 10.37 12.04
C ARG A 187 -6.79 10.23 12.07
N GLY A 188 -7.33 9.49 11.10
CA GLY A 188 -8.76 9.22 10.99
C GLY A 188 -9.60 10.41 10.50
N ARG A 189 -8.97 11.51 10.06
CA ARG A 189 -9.65 12.74 9.62
C ARG A 189 -9.09 13.20 8.27
N PHE A 190 -9.89 13.06 7.22
CA PHE A 190 -9.52 13.45 5.85
C PHE A 190 -9.63 14.98 5.62
N ASP A 191 -10.44 15.64 6.46
CA ASP A 191 -10.78 17.06 6.39
C ASP A 191 -9.85 17.95 7.23
N GLU A 192 -9.03 17.36 8.11
CA GLU A 192 -8.08 18.08 8.96
C GLU A 192 -6.64 17.85 8.46
N VAL A 193 -5.84 18.92 8.45
CA VAL A 193 -4.41 18.89 8.11
C VAL A 193 -3.62 19.35 9.33
N VAL A 194 -2.72 18.47 9.80
CA VAL A 194 -1.75 18.80 10.84
C VAL A 194 -0.60 19.58 10.19
N PRO A 195 -0.32 20.82 10.63
CA PRO A 195 0.87 21.54 10.18
C PRO A 195 2.12 20.70 10.47
N ILE A 196 2.97 20.50 9.46
CA ILE A 196 4.21 19.75 9.62
C ILE A 196 5.38 20.73 9.57
N GLU A 197 6.06 20.87 10.71
CA GLU A 197 7.29 21.68 10.82
C GLU A 197 8.54 20.84 10.55
N ALA A 198 8.48 19.55 10.87
CA ALA A 198 9.54 18.58 10.65
C ALA A 198 8.93 17.17 10.48
N CYS A 199 9.46 16.40 9.54
CA CYS A 199 9.08 15.01 9.33
C CYS A 199 10.29 14.08 9.44
N HIS A 200 10.40 13.34 10.55
CA HIS A 200 11.56 12.49 10.83
C HIS A 200 11.65 11.23 9.96
N ILE A 201 10.60 10.86 9.22
CA ILE A 201 10.70 9.78 8.23
C ILE A 201 11.14 10.29 6.86
N ALA A 202 10.98 11.59 6.58
CA ALA A 202 11.52 12.25 5.39
C ALA A 202 12.91 12.83 5.69
N SER A 203 13.63 13.26 4.65
CA SER A 203 14.89 13.97 4.85
C SER A 203 14.66 15.37 5.46
N PRO A 204 15.71 15.97 6.06
CA PRO A 204 15.68 17.39 6.43
C PRO A 204 15.45 18.32 5.23
N ARG A 205 15.92 17.95 4.03
CA ARG A 205 15.73 18.73 2.80
C ARG A 205 14.26 18.85 2.43
N VAL A 206 13.51 17.76 2.49
CA VAL A 206 12.05 17.78 2.30
C VAL A 206 11.38 18.74 3.28
N SER A 207 11.77 18.70 4.56
CA SER A 207 11.19 19.59 5.58
C SER A 207 11.51 21.07 5.29
N ALA A 208 12.71 21.38 4.80
CA ALA A 208 13.08 22.73 4.38
C ALA A 208 12.26 23.21 3.18
N LEU A 209 12.06 22.37 2.16
CA LEU A 209 11.23 22.70 1.00
C LEU A 209 9.77 22.94 1.38
N VAL A 210 9.22 22.14 2.29
CA VAL A 210 7.87 22.35 2.83
C VAL A 210 7.76 23.72 3.52
N ALA A 211 8.77 24.11 4.31
CA ALA A 211 8.80 25.42 4.96
C ALA A 211 8.80 26.57 3.93
N VAL A 212 9.63 26.47 2.89
CA VAL A 212 9.71 27.47 1.80
C VAL A 212 8.35 27.63 1.12
N VAL A 213 7.70 26.52 0.75
CA VAL A 213 6.40 26.55 0.07
C VAL A 213 5.33 27.13 1.00
N ARG A 214 5.26 26.68 2.25
CA ARG A 214 4.31 27.20 3.25
C ARG A 214 4.44 28.71 3.42
N ASP A 215 5.67 29.19 3.61
CA ASP A 215 5.93 30.60 3.90
C ASP A 215 5.68 31.47 2.66
N PHE A 216 5.98 30.95 1.46
CA PHE A 216 5.62 31.58 0.19
C PHE A 216 4.10 31.72 0.03
N VAL A 217 3.36 30.63 0.22
CA VAL A 217 1.89 30.60 0.08
C VAL A 217 1.23 31.59 1.02
N ARG A 218 1.69 31.67 2.28
CA ARG A 218 1.21 32.64 3.27
C ARG A 218 1.51 34.08 2.88
N ARG A 219 2.74 34.38 2.45
CA ARG A 219 3.17 35.73 2.08
C ARG A 219 2.43 36.25 0.84
N GLU A 220 2.25 35.41 -0.17
CA GLU A 220 1.60 35.80 -1.43
C GLU A 220 0.06 35.67 -1.39
N GLY A 221 -0.50 35.11 -0.31
CA GLY A 221 -1.95 34.95 -0.15
C GLY A 221 -2.59 34.00 -1.17
N LEU A 222 -1.90 32.91 -1.54
CA LEU A 222 -2.41 31.97 -2.55
C LEU A 222 -3.57 31.12 -1.99
N PRO A 223 -4.69 30.97 -2.71
CA PRO A 223 -5.82 30.21 -2.24
C PRO A 223 -5.48 28.71 -2.15
N CYS A 224 -5.82 28.10 -1.01
CA CYS A 224 -5.66 26.68 -0.78
C CYS A 224 -6.99 25.93 -0.95
N TYR A 225 -6.92 24.70 -1.43
CA TYR A 225 -8.09 23.89 -1.73
C TYR A 225 -8.85 23.50 -0.45
N ASP A 226 -10.17 23.63 -0.51
CA ASP A 226 -11.10 23.19 0.52
C ASP A 226 -11.83 21.92 0.05
N LYS A 227 -11.59 20.80 0.75
CA LYS A 227 -12.21 19.52 0.43
C LYS A 227 -13.72 19.47 0.68
N ARG A 228 -14.26 20.37 1.50
CA ARG A 228 -15.69 20.41 1.84
C ARG A 228 -16.48 21.17 0.79
N THR A 229 -15.93 22.27 0.30
CA THR A 229 -16.58 23.12 -0.71
C THR A 229 -16.13 22.80 -2.14
N HIS A 230 -15.02 22.05 -2.29
CA HIS A 230 -14.35 21.75 -3.54
C HIS A 230 -13.91 23.00 -4.33
N GLY A 231 -13.57 24.08 -3.61
CA GLY A 231 -13.03 25.31 -4.18
C GLY A 231 -11.59 25.57 -3.76
N GLY A 232 -10.94 26.55 -4.40
CA GLY A 232 -9.54 26.91 -4.13
C GLY A 232 -8.56 26.27 -5.11
N LEU A 233 -7.28 26.65 -5.01
CA LEU A 233 -6.26 26.36 -6.02
C LEU A 233 -5.31 25.25 -5.57
N LEU A 234 -4.50 25.50 -4.54
CA LEU A 234 -3.40 24.62 -4.14
C LEU A 234 -3.95 23.38 -3.43
N ARG A 235 -3.68 22.18 -3.96
CA ARG A 235 -4.17 20.90 -3.40
C ARG A 235 -3.09 20.15 -2.66
N HIS A 236 -1.99 19.85 -3.35
CA HIS A 236 -0.90 19.06 -2.78
C HIS A 236 0.47 19.61 -3.16
N LEU A 237 1.42 19.40 -2.25
CA LEU A 237 2.85 19.46 -2.54
C LEU A 237 3.39 18.04 -2.49
N VAL A 238 3.97 17.57 -3.58
CA VAL A 238 4.66 16.28 -3.64
C VAL A 238 6.15 16.55 -3.71
N VAL A 239 6.93 15.92 -2.85
CA VAL A 239 8.40 15.96 -2.90
C VAL A 239 8.91 14.54 -3.04
N ARG A 240 9.73 14.30 -4.06
CA ARG A 240 10.46 13.06 -4.26
C ARG A 240 11.95 13.31 -4.23
N GLU A 241 12.67 12.39 -3.62
CA GLU A 241 14.14 12.36 -3.60
C GLU A 241 14.59 11.04 -4.19
N ALA A 242 15.50 11.05 -5.17
CA ALA A 242 16.22 9.86 -5.57
C ALA A 242 17.40 9.69 -4.62
N ARG A 243 17.35 8.66 -3.77
CA ARG A 243 18.33 8.45 -2.69
C ARG A 243 19.72 8.09 -3.22
N SER A 244 19.79 7.41 -4.36
CA SER A 244 21.06 6.99 -4.95
C SER A 244 21.77 8.11 -5.72
N THR A 245 21.03 9.05 -6.32
CA THR A 245 21.56 10.12 -7.17
C THR A 245 21.54 11.50 -6.52
N GLY A 246 20.76 11.68 -5.45
CA GLY A 246 20.56 12.96 -4.77
C GLY A 246 19.56 13.89 -5.47
N GLU A 247 18.97 13.47 -6.59
CA GLU A 247 18.06 14.32 -7.36
C GLU A 247 16.73 14.55 -6.65
N ILE A 248 16.17 15.76 -6.80
CA ILE A 248 14.86 16.13 -6.23
C ILE A 248 13.85 16.50 -7.32
N LEU A 249 12.63 15.98 -7.16
CA LEU A 249 11.44 16.39 -7.89
C LEU A 249 10.44 17.04 -6.93
N VAL A 250 10.03 18.26 -7.26
CA VAL A 250 8.96 18.99 -6.56
C VAL A 250 7.75 19.12 -7.47
N GLY A 251 6.62 18.56 -7.04
CA GLY A 251 5.34 18.67 -7.73
C GLY A 251 4.38 19.59 -6.97
N ILE A 252 3.91 20.64 -7.63
CA ILE A 252 2.80 21.47 -7.14
C ILE A 252 1.53 21.03 -7.84
N VAL A 253 0.56 20.52 -7.08
CA VAL A 253 -0.72 20.03 -7.60
C VAL A 253 -1.80 21.06 -7.31
N THR A 254 -2.50 21.51 -8.33
CA THR A 254 -3.58 22.51 -8.23
C THR A 254 -4.87 22.01 -8.88
N THR A 255 -5.97 22.71 -8.65
CA THR A 255 -7.13 22.67 -9.57
C THR A 255 -6.76 23.34 -10.90
N SER A 256 -7.68 23.33 -11.87
CA SER A 256 -7.51 24.01 -13.17
C SER A 256 -7.55 25.55 -13.09
N ASP A 257 -7.82 26.12 -11.91
CA ASP A 257 -7.76 27.57 -11.70
C ASP A 257 -6.36 28.12 -12.07
N PRO A 258 -6.28 29.38 -12.57
CA PRO A 258 -4.99 30.00 -12.88
C PRO A 258 -4.06 29.98 -11.68
N PHE A 259 -2.81 29.54 -11.89
CA PHE A 259 -1.78 29.53 -10.85
C PHE A 259 -0.87 30.77 -10.95
N PRO A 260 -1.22 31.90 -10.27
CA PRO A 260 -0.38 33.08 -10.27
C PRO A 260 0.93 32.79 -9.52
N LYS A 261 1.97 33.55 -9.85
CA LYS A 261 3.27 33.50 -9.15
C LYS A 261 3.99 32.14 -9.18
N ARG A 262 3.55 31.17 -10.02
CA ARG A 262 4.24 29.88 -10.18
C ARG A 262 5.73 29.99 -10.52
N GLY A 263 6.11 31.00 -11.31
CA GLY A 263 7.52 31.30 -11.60
C GLY A 263 8.30 31.80 -10.38
N ALA A 264 7.70 32.66 -9.56
CA ALA A 264 8.32 33.13 -8.32
C ALA A 264 8.44 32.01 -7.26
N LEU A 265 7.46 31.09 -7.20
CA LEU A 265 7.57 29.92 -6.34
C LEU A 265 8.71 28.99 -6.80
N ARG A 266 8.81 28.75 -8.11
CA ARG A 266 9.94 28.01 -8.70
C ARG A 266 11.27 28.64 -8.30
N ASP A 267 11.41 29.95 -8.43
CA ASP A 267 12.66 30.65 -8.10
C ASP A 267 12.98 30.58 -6.60
N ALA A 268 11.96 30.66 -5.73
CA ALA A 268 12.14 30.48 -4.29
C ALA A 268 12.58 29.05 -3.92
N LEU A 269 12.05 28.03 -4.59
CA LEU A 269 12.46 26.64 -4.42
C LEU A 269 13.92 26.42 -4.84
N LEU A 270 14.30 26.91 -6.02
CA LEU A 270 15.68 26.80 -6.53
C LEU A 270 16.68 27.59 -5.68
N GLY A 271 16.26 28.72 -5.11
CA GLY A 271 17.07 29.49 -4.16
C GLY A 271 17.29 28.77 -2.83
N ALA A 272 16.36 27.89 -2.42
CA ALA A 272 16.46 27.12 -1.20
C ALA A 272 17.25 25.81 -1.38
N ASP A 273 17.09 25.15 -2.53
CA ASP A 273 17.83 23.93 -2.86
C ASP A 273 18.21 23.92 -4.36
N PRO A 274 19.46 24.25 -4.71
CA PRO A 274 19.90 24.30 -6.10
C PRO A 274 20.07 22.91 -6.74
N GLU A 275 19.98 21.81 -5.98
CA GLU A 275 20.08 20.45 -6.52
C GLU A 275 18.73 19.92 -7.06
N ILE A 276 17.65 20.72 -6.96
CA ILE A 276 16.36 20.36 -7.56
C ILE A 276 16.52 20.21 -9.09
N GLN A 277 16.24 19.01 -9.60
CA GLN A 277 16.34 18.70 -11.03
C GLN A 277 14.99 18.81 -11.75
N SER A 278 13.89 18.81 -10.99
CA SER A 278 12.55 18.82 -11.55
C SER A 278 11.61 19.64 -10.67
N ILE A 279 10.99 20.65 -11.26
CA ILE A 279 9.81 21.31 -10.67
C ILE A 279 8.68 21.19 -11.68
N VAL A 280 7.60 20.53 -11.29
CA VAL A 280 6.42 20.30 -12.13
C VAL A 280 5.18 20.89 -11.50
N HIS A 281 4.31 21.42 -12.34
CA HIS A 281 2.95 21.82 -11.99
C HIS A 281 1.98 20.82 -12.61
N ALA A 282 1.17 20.17 -11.77
CA ALA A 282 0.13 19.25 -12.19
C ALA A 282 -1.26 19.79 -11.87
N VAL A 283 -2.22 19.53 -12.75
CA VAL A 283 -3.64 19.85 -12.56
C VAL A 283 -4.41 18.59 -12.16
N ASN A 284 -5.30 18.75 -11.19
CA ASN A 284 -6.18 17.72 -10.65
C ASN A 284 -7.51 18.33 -10.18
N ASP A 285 -8.56 18.13 -10.96
CA ASP A 285 -9.92 18.57 -10.63
C ASP A 285 -10.79 17.47 -10.03
N ASP A 286 -10.25 16.25 -9.90
CA ASP A 286 -10.95 15.15 -9.23
C ASP A 286 -11.31 15.54 -7.78
N ARG A 287 -12.50 15.13 -7.35
CA ARG A 287 -12.94 15.26 -5.96
C ARG A 287 -12.22 14.28 -5.05
N ALA A 288 -11.70 13.18 -5.61
CA ALA A 288 -10.86 12.25 -4.90
C ALA A 288 -9.64 12.98 -4.32
N ASP A 289 -9.30 12.63 -3.08
CA ASP A 289 -8.15 13.16 -2.36
C ASP A 289 -6.88 12.38 -2.70
N THR A 290 -6.62 12.24 -4.00
CA THR A 290 -5.48 11.52 -4.57
C THR A 290 -4.79 12.43 -5.55
N VAL A 291 -3.46 12.32 -5.67
CA VAL A 291 -2.73 13.04 -6.71
C VAL A 291 -2.91 12.31 -8.03
N ASN A 292 -3.88 12.77 -8.82
CA ASN A 292 -4.03 12.41 -10.23
C ASN A 292 -3.43 13.51 -11.11
N VAL A 293 -2.83 13.16 -12.24
CA VAL A 293 -2.20 14.13 -13.14
C VAL A 293 -2.98 14.20 -14.45
N GLU A 294 -3.89 15.16 -14.55
CA GLU A 294 -4.70 15.38 -15.75
C GLU A 294 -3.93 16.19 -16.80
N ALA A 295 -3.15 17.18 -16.34
CA ALA A 295 -2.22 17.95 -17.15
C ALA A 295 -0.94 18.22 -16.36
N LEU A 296 0.19 18.30 -17.06
CA LEU A 296 1.50 18.53 -16.45
C LEU A 296 2.29 19.59 -17.23
N THR A 297 2.82 20.57 -16.52
CA THR A 297 3.76 21.58 -17.04
C THR A 297 5.08 21.48 -16.28
N VAL A 298 6.20 21.39 -17.01
CA VAL A 298 7.53 21.48 -16.40
C VAL A 298 7.88 22.95 -16.18
N LEU A 299 8.09 23.34 -14.92
CA LEU A 299 8.50 24.69 -14.54
C LEU A 299 10.02 24.85 -14.50
N HIS A 300 10.73 23.76 -14.22
CA HIS A 300 12.20 23.70 -14.21
C HIS A 300 12.71 22.30 -14.56
N GLY A 301 13.78 22.23 -15.34
CA GLY A 301 14.49 21.00 -15.67
C GLY A 301 13.65 20.04 -16.51
N ARG A 302 13.36 18.86 -15.96
CA ARG A 302 12.66 17.74 -16.62
C ARG A 302 11.42 17.30 -15.84
N ASP A 303 10.62 16.39 -16.39
CA ASP A 303 9.39 15.86 -15.78
C ASP A 303 9.62 14.68 -14.80
N HIS A 304 10.87 14.26 -14.63
CA HIS A 304 11.27 13.09 -13.85
C HIS A 304 12.60 13.32 -13.12
N ILE A 305 12.88 12.46 -12.15
CA ILE A 305 14.22 12.24 -11.59
C ILE A 305 14.68 10.82 -11.88
N VAL A 306 15.96 10.54 -11.75
CA VAL A 306 16.51 9.19 -11.92
C VAL A 306 16.90 8.61 -10.57
N GLU A 307 16.29 7.50 -10.20
CA GLU A 307 16.68 6.67 -9.07
C GLU A 307 17.38 5.40 -9.58
N ARG A 308 18.26 4.82 -8.76
CA ARG A 308 18.89 3.52 -9.04
C ARG A 308 18.45 2.53 -7.98
N LEU A 309 18.14 1.32 -8.44
CA LEU A 309 17.87 0.17 -7.60
C LEU A 309 18.72 -0.98 -8.14
N GLY A 310 19.66 -1.49 -7.34
CA GLY A 310 20.55 -2.57 -7.80
C GLY A 310 21.36 -2.20 -9.06
N GLY A 311 21.70 -0.91 -9.21
CA GLY A 311 22.41 -0.37 -10.39
C GLY A 311 21.53 -0.04 -11.60
N ILE A 312 20.29 -0.53 -11.65
CA ILE A 312 19.35 -0.28 -12.75
C ILE A 312 18.73 1.12 -12.61
N PRO A 313 18.78 1.98 -13.64
CA PRO A 313 18.20 3.32 -13.59
C PRO A 313 16.69 3.30 -13.87
N TYR A 314 15.92 3.97 -13.01
CA TYR A 314 14.47 4.15 -13.13
C TYR A 314 14.12 5.63 -13.23
N GLU A 315 13.31 6.00 -14.22
CA GLU A 315 12.73 7.35 -14.27
C GLU A 315 11.50 7.45 -13.36
N ILE A 316 11.62 8.29 -12.35
CA ILE A 316 10.57 8.53 -11.38
C ILE A 316 9.90 9.86 -11.70
N ARG A 317 8.68 9.79 -12.23
CA ARG A 317 7.79 10.94 -12.46
C ARG A 317 6.92 11.18 -11.22
N LEU A 318 6.18 12.28 -11.23
CA LEU A 318 5.25 12.65 -10.16
C LEU A 318 4.33 11.50 -9.74
N GLN A 319 3.71 10.82 -10.72
CA GLN A 319 2.74 9.73 -10.53
C GLN A 319 3.34 8.32 -10.54
N THR A 320 4.62 8.14 -10.88
CA THR A 320 5.25 6.81 -10.94
C THR A 320 5.21 6.14 -9.57
N PHE A 321 4.59 4.97 -9.47
CA PHE A 321 4.73 4.15 -8.26
C PHE A 321 6.16 3.62 -8.19
N PHE A 322 6.81 3.83 -7.04
CA PHE A 322 8.14 3.34 -6.74
C PHE A 322 8.27 3.13 -5.25
N GLN A 323 9.14 2.20 -4.83
CA GLN A 323 9.28 1.85 -3.43
C GLN A 323 9.74 3.07 -2.61
N THR A 324 9.03 3.37 -1.52
CA THR A 324 9.26 4.63 -0.78
C THR A 324 10.50 4.64 0.11
N HIS A 325 11.20 3.50 0.20
CA HIS A 325 12.42 3.33 0.99
C HIS A 325 13.45 2.62 0.11
N THR A 326 14.28 3.39 -0.62
CA THR A 326 15.21 2.83 -1.63
C THR A 326 16.14 1.76 -1.04
N VAL A 327 16.81 2.05 0.08
CA VAL A 327 17.78 1.11 0.70
C VAL A 327 17.14 -0.22 1.11
N GLN A 328 15.93 -0.20 1.68
CA GLN A 328 15.24 -1.44 2.04
C GLN A 328 14.62 -2.14 0.82
N ALA A 329 14.27 -1.39 -0.24
CA ALA A 329 13.84 -1.97 -1.50
C ALA A 329 14.98 -2.72 -2.20
N GLU A 330 16.22 -2.22 -2.14
CA GLU A 330 17.39 -2.93 -2.67
C GLU A 330 17.59 -4.26 -1.94
N ARG A 331 17.56 -4.23 -0.61
CA ARG A 331 17.65 -5.45 0.21
C ARG A 331 16.50 -6.43 -0.05
N MET A 332 15.29 -5.93 -0.30
CA MET A 332 14.15 -6.76 -0.68
C MET A 332 14.38 -7.44 -2.02
N VAL A 333 14.94 -6.74 -3.02
CA VAL A 333 15.27 -7.30 -4.32
C VAL A 333 16.39 -8.34 -4.21
N GLU A 334 17.44 -8.05 -3.45
CA GLU A 334 18.54 -9.00 -3.17
C GLU A 334 18.01 -10.29 -2.54
N GLU A 335 17.19 -10.17 -1.50
CA GLU A 335 16.60 -11.31 -0.82
C GLU A 335 15.59 -12.06 -1.71
N ALA A 336 14.81 -11.34 -2.52
CA ALA A 336 13.92 -11.93 -3.51
C ALA A 336 14.69 -12.79 -4.51
N LEU A 337 15.80 -12.30 -5.06
CA LEU A 337 16.67 -13.08 -5.95
C LEU A 337 17.26 -14.31 -5.25
N ALA A 338 17.75 -14.13 -4.02
CA ALA A 338 18.32 -15.22 -3.23
C ALA A 338 17.29 -16.33 -2.93
N LEU A 339 16.05 -15.95 -2.62
CA LEU A 339 14.95 -16.90 -2.38
C LEU A 339 14.43 -17.53 -3.66
N ALA A 340 14.34 -16.77 -4.75
CA ALA A 340 13.86 -17.25 -6.04
C ALA A 340 14.80 -18.29 -6.67
N GLU A 341 16.11 -18.25 -6.38
CA GLU A 341 17.19 -19.02 -7.03
C GLU A 341 16.90 -19.26 -8.53
N PRO A 342 16.87 -18.18 -9.34
CA PRO A 342 16.63 -18.29 -10.77
C PRO A 342 17.72 -19.12 -11.44
N ALA A 343 17.34 -19.86 -12.48
CA ALA A 343 18.25 -20.63 -13.32
C ALA A 343 18.25 -20.09 -14.76
N ALA A 344 19.39 -20.21 -15.44
CA ALA A 344 19.60 -19.65 -16.78
C ALA A 344 18.61 -20.15 -17.85
N GLY A 345 18.00 -21.32 -17.64
CA GLY A 345 16.99 -21.89 -18.53
C GLY A 345 15.54 -21.52 -18.18
N ASP A 346 15.29 -20.85 -17.05
CA ASP A 346 13.94 -20.59 -16.57
C ASP A 346 13.18 -19.61 -17.51
N LEU A 347 11.91 -19.90 -17.73
CA LEU A 347 10.91 -18.89 -18.10
C LEU A 347 10.30 -18.33 -16.81
N CYS A 348 10.56 -17.05 -16.53
CA CYS A 348 10.02 -16.37 -15.36
C CYS A 348 8.83 -15.47 -15.71
N VAL A 349 7.77 -15.52 -14.91
CA VAL A 349 6.63 -14.61 -15.01
C VAL A 349 6.53 -13.74 -13.75
N ASP A 350 6.64 -12.43 -13.92
CA ASP A 350 6.47 -11.41 -12.88
C ASP A 350 5.05 -10.82 -12.98
N LEU A 351 4.16 -11.20 -12.05
CA LEU A 351 2.78 -10.73 -12.01
C LEU A 351 2.67 -9.49 -11.13
N PHE A 352 1.87 -8.52 -11.57
CA PHE A 352 1.76 -7.20 -10.92
C PHE A 352 3.11 -6.46 -10.95
N CYS A 353 3.83 -6.59 -12.07
CA CYS A 353 5.25 -6.21 -12.13
C CYS A 353 5.50 -4.69 -12.04
N GLY A 354 4.46 -3.86 -12.14
CA GLY A 354 4.59 -2.40 -12.11
C GLY A 354 5.59 -1.88 -13.14
N VAL A 355 6.64 -1.22 -12.67
CA VAL A 355 7.72 -0.66 -13.51
C VAL A 355 8.85 -1.65 -13.80
N GLY A 356 8.65 -2.94 -13.50
CA GLY A 356 9.61 -4.02 -13.72
C GLY A 356 10.65 -4.18 -12.61
N THR A 357 10.27 -3.86 -11.35
CA THR A 357 11.21 -3.92 -10.21
C THR A 357 11.90 -5.28 -10.10
N PHE A 358 11.13 -6.38 -10.02
CA PHE A 358 11.70 -7.73 -9.90
C PHE A 358 12.11 -8.30 -11.26
N ALA A 359 11.25 -8.14 -12.28
CA ALA A 359 11.52 -8.63 -13.63
C ALA A 359 12.91 -8.23 -14.17
N LEU A 360 13.30 -6.96 -14.00
CA LEU A 360 14.58 -6.46 -14.52
C LEU A 360 15.80 -6.98 -13.75
N HIS A 361 15.62 -7.33 -12.48
CA HIS A 361 16.68 -7.93 -11.67
C HIS A 361 16.78 -9.45 -11.87
N LEU A 362 15.69 -10.11 -12.30
CA LEU A 362 15.70 -11.52 -12.68
C LEU A 362 16.25 -11.76 -14.09
N ALA A 363 16.05 -10.81 -15.00
CA ALA A 363 16.44 -10.92 -16.41
C ALA A 363 17.89 -11.37 -16.64
N PRO A 364 18.92 -10.93 -15.88
CA PRO A 364 20.29 -11.40 -16.05
C PRO A 364 20.50 -12.90 -15.74
N HIS A 365 19.56 -13.54 -15.05
CA HIS A 365 19.74 -14.88 -14.47
C HIS A 365 18.88 -15.96 -15.12
N VAL A 366 18.03 -15.59 -16.08
CA VAL A 366 17.03 -16.51 -16.68
C VAL A 366 17.02 -16.39 -18.21
N ALA A 367 16.38 -17.35 -18.88
CA ALA A 367 16.27 -17.34 -20.33
C ALA A 367 15.36 -16.20 -20.80
N GLN A 368 14.21 -16.04 -20.15
CA GLN A 368 13.23 -15.00 -20.49
C GLN A 368 12.42 -14.58 -19.25
N VAL A 369 12.09 -13.28 -19.18
CA VAL A 369 11.15 -12.74 -18.19
C VAL A 369 9.95 -12.11 -18.90
N VAL A 370 8.75 -12.41 -18.41
CA VAL A 370 7.50 -11.76 -18.82
C VAL A 370 6.87 -11.06 -17.62
N GLY A 371 6.82 -9.73 -17.66
CA GLY A 371 6.07 -8.93 -16.71
C GLY A 371 4.62 -8.72 -17.15
N ILE A 372 3.64 -8.91 -16.27
CA ILE A 372 2.22 -8.62 -16.52
C ILE A 372 1.75 -7.55 -15.54
N GLU A 373 1.21 -6.45 -16.07
CA GLU A 373 0.70 -5.33 -15.29
C GLU A 373 -0.55 -4.75 -15.95
N ILE A 374 -1.55 -4.34 -15.16
CA ILE A 374 -2.82 -3.81 -15.67
C ILE A 374 -2.72 -2.33 -16.05
N VAL A 375 -1.83 -1.59 -15.40
CA VAL A 375 -1.61 -0.16 -15.62
C VAL A 375 -0.66 0.04 -16.81
N GLU A 376 -1.21 0.50 -17.94
CA GLU A 376 -0.46 0.73 -19.18
C GLU A 376 0.74 1.66 -18.99
N ALA A 377 0.57 2.75 -18.23
CA ALA A 377 1.67 3.68 -17.95
C ALA A 377 2.85 3.02 -17.22
N ALA A 378 2.58 2.04 -16.35
CA ALA A 378 3.62 1.28 -15.66
C ALA A 378 4.35 0.32 -16.60
N VAL A 379 3.61 -0.37 -17.49
CA VAL A 379 4.19 -1.22 -18.55
C VAL A 379 5.07 -0.41 -19.51
N LEU A 380 4.64 0.79 -19.91
CA LEU A 380 5.45 1.68 -20.74
C LEU A 380 6.75 2.07 -20.02
N ALA A 381 6.68 2.40 -18.74
CA ALA A 381 7.88 2.67 -17.92
C ALA A 381 8.78 1.43 -17.83
N ALA A 382 8.22 0.24 -17.59
CA ALA A 382 8.97 -1.00 -17.51
C ALA A 382 9.73 -1.32 -18.81
N ARG A 383 9.09 -1.13 -19.97
CA ARG A 383 9.74 -1.27 -21.29
C ARG A 383 10.88 -0.28 -21.48
N GLN A 384 10.71 0.97 -21.02
CA GLN A 384 11.77 1.98 -21.10
C GLN A 384 12.95 1.62 -20.19
N ASN A 385 12.68 1.18 -18.96
CA ASN A 385 13.70 0.71 -18.01
C ASN A 385 14.46 -0.49 -18.57
N ALA A 386 13.77 -1.47 -19.16
CA ALA A 386 14.39 -2.63 -19.81
C ALA A 386 15.35 -2.23 -20.93
N ARG A 387 14.93 -1.33 -21.82
CA ARG A 387 15.76 -0.81 -22.92
C ARG A 387 17.02 -0.12 -22.39
N ARG A 388 16.89 0.68 -21.34
CA ARG A 388 18.04 1.39 -20.71
C ARG A 388 19.01 0.46 -20.02
N ALA A 389 18.47 -0.59 -19.40
CA ALA A 389 19.26 -1.63 -18.74
C ALA A 389 19.86 -2.64 -19.74
N GLY A 390 19.53 -2.56 -21.04
CA GLY A 390 19.98 -3.52 -22.04
C GLY A 390 19.34 -4.91 -21.91
N MET A 391 18.19 -5.03 -21.22
CA MET A 391 17.53 -6.30 -20.94
C MET A 391 16.62 -6.73 -22.11
N GLY A 392 17.23 -7.28 -23.16
CA GLY A 392 16.52 -7.74 -24.36
C GLY A 392 15.62 -8.96 -24.14
N ASN A 393 15.86 -9.73 -23.08
CA ASN A 393 15.07 -10.91 -22.69
C ASN A 393 13.93 -10.60 -21.70
N ALA A 394 13.70 -9.33 -21.36
CA ALA A 394 12.59 -8.89 -20.51
C ALA A 394 11.47 -8.26 -21.36
N THR A 395 10.28 -8.85 -21.30
CA THR A 395 9.09 -8.39 -22.04
C THR A 395 7.96 -8.03 -21.09
N PHE A 396 7.13 -7.03 -21.43
CA PHE A 396 6.10 -6.51 -20.52
C PHE A 396 4.77 -6.34 -21.23
N TRP A 397 3.71 -6.95 -20.67
CA TRP A 397 2.39 -7.07 -21.28
C TRP A 397 1.35 -6.34 -20.42
N VAL A 398 0.49 -5.56 -21.09
CA VAL A 398 -0.64 -4.91 -20.43
C VAL A 398 -1.79 -5.91 -20.29
N GLY A 399 -2.29 -6.13 -19.08
CA GLY A 399 -3.53 -6.85 -18.87
C GLY A 399 -3.72 -7.44 -17.47
N ASP A 400 -4.94 -7.94 -17.25
CA ASP A 400 -5.31 -8.66 -16.04
C ASP A 400 -4.56 -9.99 -15.93
N ALA A 401 -3.86 -10.21 -14.81
CA ALA A 401 -3.02 -11.39 -14.59
C ALA A 401 -3.73 -12.72 -14.88
N ARG A 402 -5.01 -12.85 -14.47
CA ARG A 402 -5.81 -14.08 -14.69
C ARG A 402 -6.09 -14.31 -16.17
N ARG A 403 -6.39 -13.25 -16.94
CA ARG A 403 -6.74 -13.33 -18.37
C ARG A 403 -5.51 -13.40 -19.28
N THR A 404 -4.40 -12.82 -18.86
CA THR A 404 -3.17 -12.74 -19.68
C THR A 404 -2.29 -13.96 -19.51
N LEU A 405 -2.21 -14.56 -18.32
CA LEU A 405 -1.40 -15.75 -18.06
C LEU A 405 -1.67 -16.95 -19.01
N PRO A 406 -2.92 -17.30 -19.38
CA PRO A 406 -3.18 -18.30 -20.42
C PRO A 406 -2.41 -18.07 -21.72
N LYS A 407 -2.34 -16.82 -22.18
CA LYS A 407 -1.69 -16.44 -23.43
C LYS A 407 -0.17 -16.58 -23.34
N VAL A 408 0.40 -16.28 -22.17
CA VAL A 408 1.83 -16.53 -21.91
C VAL A 408 2.14 -18.01 -22.06
N VAL A 409 1.34 -18.88 -21.45
CA VAL A 409 1.54 -20.33 -21.52
C VAL A 409 1.41 -20.85 -22.95
N GLU A 410 0.41 -20.35 -23.70
CA GLU A 410 0.19 -20.71 -25.09
C GLU A 410 1.35 -20.28 -26.01
N GLN A 411 1.89 -19.08 -25.81
CA GLN A 411 2.90 -18.50 -26.70
C GLN A 411 4.34 -18.88 -26.34
N LEU A 412 4.64 -19.04 -25.05
CA LEU A 412 6.01 -19.16 -24.54
C LEU A 412 6.26 -20.45 -23.76
N GLY A 413 5.21 -21.25 -23.51
CA GLY A 413 5.30 -22.47 -22.73
C GLY A 413 5.07 -22.25 -21.23
N THR A 414 5.21 -23.31 -20.46
CA THR A 414 4.93 -23.30 -19.02
C THR A 414 6.04 -22.60 -18.23
N PRO A 415 5.74 -21.59 -17.39
CA PRO A 415 6.76 -20.91 -16.58
C PRO A 415 7.34 -21.79 -15.48
N ASP A 416 8.65 -21.67 -15.25
CA ASP A 416 9.38 -22.37 -14.18
C ASP A 416 9.30 -21.64 -12.84
N LEU A 417 9.27 -20.30 -12.91
CA LEU A 417 9.29 -19.40 -11.76
C LEU A 417 8.19 -18.34 -11.90
N PHE A 418 7.39 -18.17 -10.85
CA PHE A 418 6.53 -17.00 -10.70
C PHE A 418 7.07 -16.08 -9.62
N VAL A 419 7.02 -14.78 -9.90
CA VAL A 419 7.13 -13.72 -8.89
C VAL A 419 5.82 -12.94 -8.88
N LEU A 420 5.34 -12.56 -7.70
CA LEU A 420 4.14 -11.75 -7.56
C LEU A 420 4.35 -10.66 -6.52
N ASP A 421 3.94 -9.43 -6.83
CA ASP A 421 3.83 -8.31 -5.88
C ASP A 421 2.44 -7.65 -5.98
N PRO A 422 1.37 -8.35 -5.54
CA PRO A 422 0.00 -7.89 -5.74
C PRO A 422 -0.37 -6.71 -4.83
N PRO A 423 -1.49 -6.01 -5.12
CA PRO A 423 -2.02 -4.97 -4.24
C PRO A 423 -2.37 -5.51 -2.85
N ARG A 424 -2.68 -4.61 -1.90
CA ARG A 424 -2.99 -4.95 -0.50
C ARG A 424 -4.14 -5.95 -0.30
N SER A 425 -4.99 -6.15 -1.31
CA SER A 425 -6.06 -7.15 -1.32
C SER A 425 -5.58 -8.58 -1.57
N GLY A 426 -4.32 -8.77 -1.96
CA GLY A 426 -3.79 -10.02 -2.51
C GLY A 426 -4.02 -10.14 -4.01
N ALA A 427 -3.46 -11.20 -4.60
CA ALA A 427 -3.64 -11.61 -5.99
C ALA A 427 -5.03 -12.24 -6.22
N GLY A 428 -5.60 -12.85 -5.18
CA GLY A 428 -6.92 -13.45 -5.19
C GLY A 428 -6.93 -14.89 -5.69
N GLY A 429 -7.77 -15.73 -5.07
CA GLY A 429 -7.75 -17.18 -5.28
C GLY A 429 -7.93 -17.65 -6.74
N LYS A 430 -8.60 -16.89 -7.60
CA LYS A 430 -8.70 -17.24 -9.04
C LYS A 430 -7.33 -17.17 -9.74
N VAL A 431 -6.51 -16.17 -9.41
CA VAL A 431 -5.13 -16.04 -9.93
C VAL A 431 -4.26 -17.14 -9.32
N MET A 432 -4.31 -17.33 -8.00
CA MET A 432 -3.51 -18.35 -7.31
C MET A 432 -3.76 -19.76 -7.84
N ARG A 433 -5.03 -20.16 -8.03
CA ARG A 433 -5.36 -21.46 -8.64
C ARG A 433 -4.95 -21.55 -10.11
N ARG A 434 -4.81 -20.43 -10.83
CA ARG A 434 -4.30 -20.45 -12.21
C ARG A 434 -2.80 -20.73 -12.20
N ILE A 435 -2.04 -20.08 -11.33
CA ILE A 435 -0.61 -20.33 -11.12
C ILE A 435 -0.39 -21.79 -10.73
N GLY A 436 -1.17 -22.31 -9.78
CA GLY A 436 -1.09 -23.72 -9.37
C GLY A 436 -1.23 -24.72 -10.54
N ARG A 437 -2.10 -24.44 -11.51
CA ARG A 437 -2.30 -25.25 -12.73
C ARG A 437 -1.17 -25.13 -13.75
N CYS A 438 -0.39 -24.05 -13.71
CA CYS A 438 0.82 -23.93 -14.52
C CYS A 438 1.95 -24.82 -14.00
N HIS A 439 1.83 -25.33 -12.77
CA HIS A 439 2.80 -26.21 -12.14
C HIS A 439 4.26 -25.70 -12.15
N PRO A 440 4.52 -24.39 -11.88
CA PRO A 440 5.88 -23.91 -11.78
C PRO A 440 6.69 -24.68 -10.73
N ARG A 441 8.00 -24.74 -10.93
CA ARG A 441 8.91 -25.30 -9.93
C ARG A 441 8.84 -24.49 -8.62
N ARG A 442 8.72 -23.17 -8.75
CA ARG A 442 8.79 -22.24 -7.62
C ARG A 442 7.89 -21.03 -7.78
N ILE A 443 7.41 -20.53 -6.65
CA ILE A 443 6.65 -19.29 -6.54
C ILE A 443 7.31 -18.42 -5.47
N LEU A 444 7.66 -17.19 -5.81
CA LEU A 444 8.02 -16.14 -4.87
C LEU A 444 6.88 -15.13 -4.76
N TYR A 445 6.31 -15.00 -3.57
CA TYR A 445 5.24 -14.04 -3.29
C TYR A 445 5.79 -12.92 -2.41
N VAL A 446 5.66 -11.68 -2.87
CA VAL A 446 5.97 -10.45 -2.12
C VAL A 446 4.66 -9.85 -1.62
N SER A 447 4.56 -9.48 -0.34
CA SER A 447 3.31 -8.93 0.20
C SER A 447 3.50 -7.92 1.32
N CYS A 448 2.80 -6.80 1.17
CA CYS A 448 2.65 -5.78 2.21
C CYS A 448 1.47 -6.04 3.18
N ASN A 449 0.77 -7.18 3.05
CA ASN A 449 -0.37 -7.55 3.89
C ASN A 449 -0.37 -9.05 4.24
N PRO A 450 0.07 -9.42 5.45
CA PRO A 450 0.13 -10.81 5.89
C PRO A 450 -1.20 -11.56 5.84
N ALA A 451 -2.34 -10.88 6.02
CA ALA A 451 -3.64 -11.54 6.06
C ALA A 451 -4.09 -12.01 4.66
N SER A 452 -3.97 -11.15 3.65
CA SER A 452 -4.29 -11.54 2.26
C SER A 452 -3.26 -12.50 1.70
N LEU A 453 -1.97 -12.35 2.06
CA LEU A 453 -0.92 -13.31 1.77
C LEU A 453 -1.33 -14.72 2.25
N ALA A 454 -1.66 -14.87 3.53
CA ALA A 454 -2.05 -16.16 4.10
C ALA A 454 -3.26 -16.80 3.39
N ALA A 455 -4.26 -15.99 3.02
CA ALA A 455 -5.43 -16.45 2.28
C ALA A 455 -5.06 -16.93 0.86
N ASP A 456 -4.19 -16.20 0.16
CA ASP A 456 -3.73 -16.56 -1.19
C ASP A 456 -2.86 -17.81 -1.20
N LEU A 457 -1.91 -17.93 -0.27
CA LEU A 457 -1.02 -19.09 -0.21
C LEU A 457 -1.78 -20.39 0.04
N LYS A 458 -2.87 -20.32 0.82
CA LYS A 458 -3.73 -21.49 1.10
C LYS A 458 -4.28 -22.13 -0.18
N GLU A 459 -4.56 -21.32 -1.21
CA GLU A 459 -5.07 -21.75 -2.51
C GLU A 459 -4.07 -22.58 -3.32
N LEU A 460 -2.77 -22.55 -2.97
CA LEU A 460 -1.73 -23.33 -3.61
C LEU A 460 -1.53 -24.72 -2.99
N THR A 461 -1.99 -24.93 -1.76
CA THR A 461 -1.90 -26.23 -1.04
C THR A 461 -2.45 -27.41 -1.86
N PRO A 462 -3.63 -27.31 -2.52
CA PRO A 462 -4.17 -28.41 -3.33
C PRO A 462 -3.31 -28.78 -4.56
N PHE A 463 -2.38 -27.92 -4.95
CA PHE A 463 -1.46 -28.15 -6.07
C PHE A 463 -0.09 -28.68 -5.61
N GLY A 464 0.07 -28.99 -4.31
CA GLY A 464 1.27 -29.60 -3.75
C GLY A 464 2.42 -28.63 -3.47
N TYR A 465 2.11 -27.35 -3.22
CA TYR A 465 3.11 -26.37 -2.79
C TYR A 465 3.22 -26.31 -1.27
N GLU A 466 4.45 -26.16 -0.80
CA GLU A 466 4.77 -25.91 0.60
C GLU A 466 5.56 -24.61 0.74
N ILE A 467 5.40 -23.96 1.88
CA ILE A 467 6.19 -22.78 2.25
C ILE A 467 7.57 -23.26 2.68
N THR A 468 8.61 -22.88 1.94
CA THR A 468 10.00 -23.28 2.21
C THR A 468 10.86 -22.13 2.77
N ALA A 469 10.40 -20.88 2.66
CA ALA A 469 10.99 -19.76 3.38
C ALA A 469 9.96 -18.64 3.58
N VAL A 470 10.02 -17.97 4.74
CA VAL A 470 9.30 -16.72 5.00
C VAL A 470 10.30 -15.69 5.52
N GLN A 471 10.43 -14.57 4.83
CA GLN A 471 11.34 -13.49 5.19
C GLN A 471 10.55 -12.17 5.31
N PRO A 472 10.21 -11.75 6.53
CA PRO A 472 9.68 -10.41 6.77
C PRO A 472 10.76 -9.36 6.56
N LEU A 473 10.37 -8.18 6.12
CA LEU A 473 11.25 -7.02 5.96
C LEU A 473 10.53 -5.75 6.41
N ASP A 474 11.25 -4.89 7.12
CA ASP A 474 10.73 -3.61 7.58
C ASP A 474 10.94 -2.52 6.52
N LEU A 475 10.03 -2.42 5.55
CA LEU A 475 10.07 -1.38 4.52
C LEU A 475 9.51 -0.03 5.03
N PHE A 476 8.75 -0.05 6.13
CA PHE A 476 8.06 1.12 6.69
C PHE A 476 8.21 1.18 8.22
N PRO A 477 9.42 1.51 8.71
CA PRO A 477 9.65 1.77 10.13
C PRO A 477 8.66 2.80 10.70
N GLN A 478 8.42 2.76 12.02
CA GLN A 478 7.46 3.65 12.71
C GLN A 478 5.98 3.44 12.34
N THR A 479 5.68 2.43 11.53
CA THR A 479 4.32 2.03 11.15
C THR A 479 4.11 0.54 11.42
N TRP A 480 2.85 0.10 11.43
CA TRP A 480 2.49 -1.32 11.53
C TRP A 480 2.70 -2.11 10.22
N HIS A 481 3.08 -1.46 9.12
CA HIS A 481 3.22 -2.15 7.84
C HIS A 481 4.47 -3.04 7.85
N VAL A 482 4.33 -4.24 7.29
CA VAL A 482 5.40 -5.22 7.14
C VAL A 482 5.35 -5.76 5.71
N GLU A 483 6.52 -5.82 5.07
CA GLU A 483 6.69 -6.47 3.78
C GLU A 483 7.12 -7.91 4.05
N THR A 484 6.66 -8.87 3.26
CA THR A 484 6.97 -10.29 3.46
C THR A 484 7.25 -10.97 2.14
N LEU A 485 8.42 -11.60 2.04
CA LEU A 485 8.78 -12.50 0.95
C LEU A 485 8.47 -13.93 1.38
N VAL A 486 7.73 -14.68 0.56
CA VAL A 486 7.45 -16.10 0.80
C VAL A 486 7.85 -16.90 -0.42
N ARG A 487 8.71 -17.89 -0.20
CA ARG A 487 9.05 -18.90 -1.20
C ARG A 487 8.16 -20.11 -1.00
N LEU A 488 7.57 -20.58 -2.10
CA LEU A 488 6.89 -21.85 -2.17
C LEU A 488 7.55 -22.73 -3.21
N ASP A 489 7.85 -23.97 -2.83
CA ASP A 489 8.33 -25.01 -3.73
C ASP A 489 7.28 -26.10 -3.86
N ARG A 490 7.22 -26.73 -5.04
CA ARG A 490 6.37 -27.89 -5.25
C ARG A 490 7.04 -29.15 -4.69
N LEU A 491 6.30 -29.94 -3.91
CA LEU A 491 6.78 -31.23 -3.39
C LEU A 491 7.14 -32.20 -4.52
N GLN A 492 8.31 -32.82 -4.42
CA GLN A 492 8.70 -33.91 -5.32
C GLN A 492 7.77 -35.12 -5.13
N GLY A 493 7.20 -35.65 -6.21
CA GLY A 493 6.33 -36.84 -6.19
C GLY A 493 4.83 -36.55 -6.00
N ALA A 494 4.40 -35.29 -5.93
CA ALA A 494 2.97 -34.97 -5.99
C ALA A 494 2.44 -35.25 -7.41
N GLU A 495 1.86 -36.45 -7.60
CA GLU A 495 1.11 -36.80 -8.81
C GLU A 495 0.15 -35.65 -9.14
N ALA A 496 0.29 -35.11 -10.35
CA ALA A 496 -0.65 -34.13 -10.85
C ALA A 496 -2.02 -34.79 -10.87
N LYS A 497 -2.91 -34.44 -9.93
CA LYS A 497 -4.34 -34.63 -10.20
C LYS A 497 -4.60 -33.82 -11.47
N PRO A 498 -5.06 -34.44 -12.57
CA PRO A 498 -5.33 -33.70 -13.78
C PRO A 498 -6.32 -32.60 -13.41
N GLY A 499 -5.86 -31.35 -13.48
CA GLY A 499 -6.76 -30.23 -13.36
C GLY A 499 -7.80 -30.38 -14.46
N PRO A 500 -9.07 -30.01 -14.23
CA PRO A 500 -10.02 -29.93 -15.33
C PRO A 500 -9.38 -29.09 -16.42
N ALA A 501 -9.47 -29.57 -17.66
CA ALA A 501 -8.97 -28.88 -18.84
C ALA A 501 -9.37 -27.40 -18.76
N VAL A 502 -8.53 -26.51 -19.28
CA VAL A 502 -8.86 -25.10 -19.40
C VAL A 502 -10.06 -25.02 -20.34
N GLU A 503 -11.28 -25.09 -19.80
CA GLU A 503 -12.47 -24.68 -20.51
C GLU A 503 -12.31 -23.18 -20.73
N ALA A 504 -12.23 -22.80 -22.01
CA ALA A 504 -12.46 -21.45 -22.42
C ALA A 504 -13.83 -21.05 -21.87
N ASP A 505 -13.84 -20.12 -20.92
CA ASP A 505 -15.06 -19.50 -20.40
C ASP A 505 -15.68 -18.72 -21.56
N ALA A 506 -16.52 -19.41 -22.36
CA ALA A 506 -17.36 -18.84 -23.38
C ALA A 506 -18.50 -18.08 -22.69
N GLY A 507 -18.15 -16.97 -22.07
CA GLY A 507 -19.07 -16.03 -21.44
C GLY A 507 -19.43 -14.89 -22.38
N GLN A 508 -20.50 -15.10 -23.16
CA GLN A 508 -21.44 -14.10 -23.69
C GLN A 508 -20.84 -12.86 -24.37
N ASP A 509 -20.63 -13.01 -25.68
CA ASP A 509 -20.46 -11.91 -26.62
C ASP A 509 -21.81 -11.19 -26.80
N ALA A 510 -21.99 -10.06 -26.12
CA ALA A 510 -23.07 -9.14 -26.39
C ALA A 510 -22.67 -8.31 -27.61
N GLY A 511 -23.30 -8.63 -28.75
CA GLY A 511 -22.87 -8.21 -30.06
C GLY A 511 -22.70 -6.70 -30.26
N LEU A 512 -21.57 -6.34 -30.87
CA LEU A 512 -21.50 -5.17 -31.74
C LEU A 512 -21.64 -5.66 -33.19
N ARG A 513 -22.76 -5.28 -33.80
CA ARG A 513 -22.95 -5.35 -35.24
C ARG A 513 -21.96 -4.41 -35.91
N SER A 514 -21.15 -4.94 -36.81
CA SER A 514 -20.38 -4.19 -37.79
C SER A 514 -21.31 -3.68 -38.89
N GLU A 515 -21.41 -2.36 -39.05
CA GLU A 515 -21.84 -1.75 -40.31
C GLU A 515 -20.61 -1.54 -41.20
N PRO A 516 -20.69 -1.80 -42.53
CA PRO A 516 -19.59 -1.55 -43.44
C PRO A 516 -19.68 -0.14 -44.03
N GLU A 517 -18.68 0.70 -43.78
CA GLU A 517 -18.46 1.93 -44.57
C GLU A 517 -17.66 1.58 -45.83
N SER A 518 -18.35 1.66 -46.96
CA SER A 518 -17.78 1.71 -48.30
C SER A 518 -17.89 3.15 -48.79
N ASP A 519 -16.76 3.86 -48.90
CA ASP A 519 -16.70 5.11 -49.66
C ASP A 519 -15.54 5.04 -50.66
N ALA A 520 -15.92 4.91 -51.92
CA ALA A 520 -15.11 5.25 -53.08
C ALA A 520 -15.88 6.32 -53.86
N GLU A 521 -15.48 7.58 -53.71
CA GLU A 521 -15.91 8.68 -54.58
C GLU A 521 -15.13 8.65 -55.90
N PRO A 522 -15.76 8.98 -57.04
CA PRO A 522 -15.06 9.53 -58.19
C PRO A 522 -15.31 11.04 -58.31
N ALA A 523 -14.22 11.77 -58.55
CA ALA A 523 -14.16 13.14 -59.09
C ALA A 523 -14.91 13.26 -60.44
N PRO A 524 -15.30 14.45 -60.93
CA PRO A 524 -14.71 15.78 -60.70
C PRO A 524 -15.59 16.85 -60.04
#